data_AF-A0A7U6KDI3-F1
#
_entry.id   AF-A0A7U6KDI3-F1
#
_cell.length_a   1.000
_cell.length_b   1.000
_cell.length_c   1.000
_cell.angle_alpha   90.00
_cell.angle_beta   90.00
_cell.angle_gamma   90.00
#
_symmetry.space_group_name_H-M   'P 1'
#
loop_
_entity.id
_entity.type
_entity.pdbx_description
1 polymer ?
#
loop_
_entity_poly.entity_id
_entity_poly.type
_entity_poly.pdbx_seq_one_letter_code
_entity_poly.pdbx_strand_id
1 'polypeptide(L)'
;MEHGICSLREIERLCRNDIRYMYLLDGMKAPSFATFGNIIRNELVDSIEQIFRDLNTYIFEKDHVDLEHTYIDGTKIEVNVNRYTWVWKKSCTKNREKVFEKISMLIDAMNQEVLGYLSVKLEKRDEYAVEYISELLEMYKNATNLDESTFVSGCGHRKSLPQKQYQELQGYLERLKTYGHHIEVCGDERNSYSKTDHDATFMRIKRDYMGNDQLLPAYNLQTAVCDEYIAVVDVKPYTSDM
;
A
#
# COMPACT_ATOMS: atom_id res chain seq x y z
N MET A 1 8.06 -22.06 18.48
CA MET A 1 7.56 -21.53 19.76
C MET A 1 6.11 -21.98 19.90
N GLU A 2 5.77 -22.82 20.88
CA GLU A 2 4.40 -23.37 21.05
C GLU A 2 3.38 -22.35 21.59
N HIS A 3 3.86 -21.23 22.13
CA HIS A 3 3.03 -20.11 22.59
C HIS A 3 3.65 -18.82 22.02
N GLY A 4 2.81 -17.86 21.60
CA GLY A 4 3.26 -16.55 21.14
C GLY A 4 3.87 -15.70 22.26
N ILE A 5 3.32 -14.51 22.52
CA ILE A 5 3.81 -13.62 23.59
C ILE A 5 3.79 -14.36 24.94
N CYS A 6 4.97 -14.48 25.57
CA CYS A 6 5.19 -15.17 26.83
C CYS A 6 5.40 -14.16 27.97
N SER A 7 4.80 -14.36 29.14
CA SER A 7 4.99 -13.45 30.28
C SER A 7 6.40 -13.60 30.85
N LEU A 8 6.99 -12.53 31.42
CA LEU A 8 8.33 -12.59 32.01
C LEU A 8 8.46 -13.62 33.14
N ARG A 9 7.36 -13.87 33.88
CA ARG A 9 7.30 -14.91 34.92
C ARG A 9 7.29 -16.31 34.32
N GLU A 10 6.68 -16.46 33.16
CA GLU A 10 6.67 -17.72 32.42
C GLU A 10 8.06 -18.02 31.87
N ILE A 11 8.77 -17.02 31.33
CA ILE A 11 10.18 -17.17 30.93
C ILE A 11 11.05 -17.58 32.13
N GLU A 12 10.92 -16.92 33.29
CA GLU A 12 11.62 -17.33 34.52
C GLU A 12 11.29 -18.78 34.91
N ARG A 13 10.00 -19.18 34.85
CA ARG A 13 9.57 -20.55 35.16
C ARG A 13 10.20 -21.57 34.20
N LEU A 14 10.27 -21.25 32.91
CA LEU A 14 10.90 -22.10 31.89
C LEU A 14 12.40 -22.25 32.14
N CYS A 15 13.10 -21.15 32.43
CA CYS A 15 14.51 -21.17 32.83
C CYS A 15 14.80 -22.06 34.06
N ARG A 16 13.81 -22.29 34.94
CA ARG A 16 13.94 -23.12 36.14
C ARG A 16 13.52 -24.58 35.95
N ASN A 17 12.71 -24.90 34.95
CA ASN A 17 12.05 -26.21 34.89
C ASN A 17 12.13 -26.90 33.51
N ASP A 18 12.42 -26.16 32.44
CA ASP A 18 12.50 -26.70 31.08
C ASP A 18 13.96 -26.95 30.68
N ILE A 19 14.26 -28.20 30.29
CA ILE A 19 15.62 -28.64 29.96
C ILE A 19 16.26 -27.84 28.81
N ARG A 20 15.45 -27.34 27.86
CA ARG A 20 15.95 -26.54 26.73
C ARG A 20 16.45 -25.18 27.19
N TYR A 21 15.72 -24.55 28.11
CA TYR A 21 16.11 -23.26 28.68
C TYR A 21 17.27 -23.41 29.66
N MET A 22 17.32 -24.50 30.43
CA MET A 22 18.47 -24.81 31.29
C MET A 22 19.75 -25.04 30.46
N TYR A 23 19.63 -25.70 29.31
CA TYR A 23 20.74 -25.89 28.38
C TYR A 23 21.27 -24.54 27.87
N LEU A 24 20.38 -23.62 27.47
CA LEU A 24 20.76 -22.27 27.04
C LEU A 24 21.42 -21.43 28.14
N LEU A 25 21.12 -21.70 29.42
CA LEU A 25 21.76 -21.02 30.54
C LEU A 25 23.19 -21.51 30.80
N ASP A 26 23.59 -22.65 30.23
CA ASP A 26 24.94 -23.21 30.38
C ASP A 26 25.44 -23.26 31.84
N GLY A 27 24.57 -23.74 32.74
CA GLY A 27 24.86 -23.84 34.18
C GLY A 27 24.75 -22.53 34.98
N MET A 28 24.43 -21.40 34.32
CA MET A 28 24.15 -20.14 35.01
C MET A 28 22.83 -20.19 35.78
N LYS A 29 22.75 -19.41 36.86
CA LYS A 29 21.53 -19.28 37.66
C LYS A 29 20.41 -18.67 36.82
N ALA A 30 19.23 -19.28 36.86
CA ALA A 30 18.03 -18.78 36.19
C ALA A 30 17.75 -17.30 36.58
N PRO A 31 17.66 -16.38 35.60
CA PRO A 31 17.33 -14.99 35.85
C PRO A 31 15.90 -14.83 36.38
N SER A 32 15.68 -13.81 37.21
CA SER A 32 14.34 -13.49 37.71
C SER A 32 13.51 -12.75 36.66
N PHE A 33 12.19 -12.78 36.77
CA PHE A 33 11.30 -11.96 35.93
C PHE A 33 11.65 -10.46 36.00
N ALA A 34 12.14 -9.99 37.16
CA ALA A 34 12.57 -8.61 37.36
C ALA A 34 13.85 -8.30 36.57
N THR A 35 14.77 -9.26 36.49
CA THR A 35 16.00 -9.16 35.67
C THR A 35 15.65 -9.03 34.19
N PHE A 36 14.80 -9.93 33.67
CA PHE A 36 14.32 -9.83 32.28
C PHE A 36 13.61 -8.50 32.03
N GLY A 37 12.74 -8.07 32.96
CA GLY A 37 12.03 -6.81 32.83
C GLY A 37 12.95 -5.58 32.86
N ASN A 38 14.05 -5.61 33.61
CA ASN A 38 15.02 -4.52 33.63
C ASN A 38 15.81 -4.45 32.32
N ILE A 39 16.23 -5.60 31.77
CA ILE A 39 16.88 -5.64 30.45
C ILE A 39 15.94 -5.09 29.39
N ILE A 40 14.68 -5.53 29.35
CA ILE A 40 13.71 -5.07 28.35
C ILE A 40 13.44 -3.57 28.47
N ARG A 41 13.35 -3.02 29.69
CA ARG A 41 13.04 -1.59 29.89
C ARG A 41 14.22 -0.65 29.75
N ASN A 42 15.43 -1.11 30.09
CA ASN A 42 16.58 -0.23 30.24
C ASN A 42 17.64 -0.47 29.18
N GLU A 43 17.72 -1.68 28.62
CA GLU A 43 18.77 -2.09 27.68
C GLU A 43 18.22 -2.38 26.27
N LEU A 44 16.95 -2.83 26.15
CA LEU A 44 16.26 -3.04 24.86
C LEU A 44 15.34 -1.86 24.53
N VAL A 45 15.85 -0.64 24.70
CA VAL A 45 15.09 0.61 24.44
C VAL A 45 15.15 0.97 22.95
N ASP A 46 16.24 0.59 22.29
CA ASP A 46 16.45 0.86 20.88
C ASP A 46 15.58 -0.04 20.00
N SER A 47 15.36 0.39 18.76
CA SER A 47 14.56 -0.38 17.81
C SER A 47 15.24 -1.71 17.48
N ILE A 48 14.46 -2.72 17.12
CA ILE A 48 15.00 -4.04 16.78
C ILE A 48 16.00 -3.97 15.61
N GLU A 49 15.81 -3.01 14.71
CA GLU A 49 16.71 -2.72 13.60
C GLU A 49 18.06 -2.19 14.08
N GLN A 50 18.07 -1.34 15.11
CA GLN A 50 19.32 -0.83 15.68
C GLN A 50 20.07 -1.95 16.42
N ILE A 51 19.37 -2.73 17.23
CA ILE A 51 19.95 -3.90 17.92
C ILE A 51 20.54 -4.89 16.90
N PHE A 52 19.83 -5.15 15.82
CA PHE A 52 20.31 -6.01 14.73
C PHE A 52 21.58 -5.47 14.08
N ARG A 53 21.63 -4.15 13.80
CA ARG A 53 22.82 -3.50 13.24
C ARG A 53 24.02 -3.58 14.17
N ASP A 54 23.82 -3.33 15.47
CA ASP A 54 24.91 -3.32 16.44
C ASP A 54 25.52 -4.72 16.62
N LEU A 55 24.66 -5.75 16.70
CA LEU A 55 25.09 -7.15 16.75
C LEU A 55 25.85 -7.55 15.48
N ASN A 56 25.31 -7.24 14.30
CA ASN A 56 25.98 -7.56 13.04
C ASN A 56 27.31 -6.85 12.90
N THR A 57 27.39 -5.57 13.28
CA THR A 57 28.64 -4.80 13.25
C THR A 57 29.71 -5.49 14.09
N TYR A 58 29.36 -5.89 15.32
CA TYR A 58 30.28 -6.62 16.18
C TYR A 58 30.73 -7.96 15.57
N ILE A 59 29.80 -8.74 15.02
CA ILE A 59 30.11 -10.04 14.38
C ILE A 59 31.04 -9.83 13.18
N PHE A 60 30.73 -8.86 12.31
CA PHE A 60 31.52 -8.58 11.11
C PHE A 60 32.95 -8.16 11.45
N GLU A 61 33.13 -7.34 12.49
CA GLU A 61 34.45 -6.95 12.98
C GLU A 61 35.23 -8.13 13.59
N LYS A 62 34.55 -9.01 14.33
CA LYS A 62 35.19 -10.13 15.04
C LYS A 62 35.56 -11.28 14.13
N ASP A 63 34.68 -11.63 13.21
CA ASP A 63 34.83 -12.79 12.33
C ASP A 63 35.40 -12.40 10.97
N HIS A 64 35.66 -11.11 10.74
CA HIS A 64 36.21 -10.57 9.49
C HIS A 64 35.40 -10.96 8.26
N VAL A 65 34.08 -10.83 8.37
CA VAL A 65 33.10 -11.17 7.33
C VAL A 65 33.35 -10.35 6.07
N ASP A 66 33.42 -11.02 4.92
CA ASP A 66 33.50 -10.36 3.62
C ASP A 66 32.14 -9.75 3.24
N LEU A 67 32.09 -8.42 3.21
CA LEU A 67 30.90 -7.67 2.81
C LEU A 67 30.87 -7.32 1.31
N GLU A 68 31.92 -7.64 0.55
CA GLU A 68 31.99 -7.38 -0.89
C GLU A 68 31.20 -8.43 -1.70
N HIS A 69 31.04 -9.64 -1.17
CA HIS A 69 30.23 -10.70 -1.77
C HIS A 69 28.94 -10.92 -0.96
N THR A 70 27.80 -10.72 -1.61
CA THR A 70 26.49 -10.88 -0.98
C THR A 70 25.61 -11.83 -1.77
N TYR A 71 25.00 -12.79 -1.07
CA TYR A 71 24.00 -13.70 -1.62
C TYR A 71 22.62 -13.25 -1.18
N ILE A 72 21.72 -13.03 -2.14
CA ILE A 72 20.36 -12.56 -1.86
C ILE A 72 19.38 -13.67 -2.20
N ASP A 73 18.51 -14.00 -1.23
CA ASP A 73 17.39 -14.91 -1.43
C ASP A 73 16.09 -14.27 -0.95
N GLY A 74 15.02 -14.50 -1.72
CA GLY A 74 13.70 -13.94 -1.46
C GLY A 74 12.66 -15.03 -1.21
N THR A 75 11.92 -14.88 -0.11
CA THR A 75 10.76 -15.70 0.19
C THR A 75 9.48 -14.88 0.15
N LYS A 76 8.50 -15.37 -0.61
CA LYS A 76 7.19 -14.71 -0.75
C LYS A 76 6.20 -15.32 0.21
N ILE A 77 5.70 -14.49 1.12
CA ILE A 77 4.77 -14.90 2.16
C ILE A 77 3.39 -14.37 1.79
N GLU A 78 2.45 -15.27 1.55
CA GLU A 78 1.06 -14.94 1.26
C GLU A 78 0.43 -14.25 2.48
N VAL A 79 -0.29 -13.15 2.24
CA VAL A 79 -0.99 -12.40 3.29
C VAL A 79 -2.39 -12.97 3.49
N ASN A 80 -2.84 -13.03 4.75
CA ASN A 80 -4.21 -13.39 5.09
C ASN A 80 -5.19 -12.24 4.81
N VAL A 81 -5.47 -11.99 3.53
CA VAL A 81 -6.42 -10.98 3.07
C VAL A 81 -7.37 -11.50 2.01
N ASN A 82 -8.38 -10.70 1.68
CA ASN A 82 -9.30 -11.04 0.62
C ASN A 82 -8.57 -11.14 -0.74
N ARG A 83 -8.44 -12.38 -1.24
CA ARG A 83 -7.77 -12.73 -2.50
C ARG A 83 -8.47 -12.17 -3.74
N TYR A 84 -9.70 -11.67 -3.61
CA TYR A 84 -10.54 -11.21 -4.72
C TYR A 84 -10.60 -9.68 -4.87
N THR A 85 -9.88 -8.93 -4.03
CA THR A 85 -9.95 -7.46 -4.03
C THR A 85 -8.57 -6.82 -4.14
N TRP A 86 -8.31 -6.20 -5.30
CA TRP A 86 -7.04 -5.55 -5.60
C TRP A 86 -7.23 -4.27 -6.42
N VAL A 87 -6.13 -3.53 -6.54
CA VAL A 87 -6.01 -2.36 -7.41
C VAL A 87 -4.76 -2.53 -8.27
N TRP A 88 -4.89 -2.30 -9.57
CA TRP A 88 -3.77 -2.31 -10.52
C TRP A 88 -3.44 -0.87 -10.95
N LYS A 89 -2.24 -0.37 -10.65
CA LYS A 89 -1.81 1.00 -10.99
C LYS A 89 -2.00 1.30 -12.47
N LYS A 90 -1.56 0.39 -13.34
CA LYS A 90 -1.70 0.52 -14.81
C LYS A 90 -3.15 0.62 -15.28
N SER A 91 -4.08 -0.09 -14.62
CA SER A 91 -5.51 0.01 -14.93
C SER A 91 -6.07 1.37 -14.51
N CYS A 92 -5.67 1.88 -13.34
CA CYS A 92 -6.05 3.20 -12.88
C CYS A 92 -5.54 4.31 -13.82
N THR A 93 -4.26 4.27 -14.21
CA THR A 93 -3.67 5.24 -15.14
C THR A 93 -4.39 5.24 -16.49
N LYS A 94 -4.57 4.06 -17.11
CA LYS A 94 -5.28 3.94 -18.39
C LYS A 94 -6.73 4.42 -18.32
N ASN A 95 -7.42 4.13 -17.22
CA ASN A 95 -8.80 4.57 -17.05
C ASN A 95 -8.90 6.07 -16.74
N ARG A 96 -7.88 6.66 -16.11
CA ARG A 96 -7.76 8.11 -15.90
C ARG A 96 -7.59 8.85 -17.22
N GLU A 97 -6.70 8.38 -18.11
CA GLU A 97 -6.54 8.95 -19.46
C GLU A 97 -7.86 8.94 -20.25
N LYS A 98 -8.59 7.81 -20.22
CA LYS A 98 -9.92 7.73 -20.84
C LYS A 98 -10.94 8.70 -20.23
N VAL A 99 -10.79 9.05 -18.95
CA VAL A 99 -11.65 10.08 -18.33
C VAL A 99 -11.30 11.46 -18.86
N PHE A 100 -10.02 11.77 -19.09
CA PHE A 100 -9.61 13.04 -19.70
C PHE A 100 -10.21 13.21 -21.09
N GLU A 101 -10.16 12.19 -21.94
CA GLU A 101 -10.81 12.21 -23.25
C GLU A 101 -12.32 12.49 -23.15
N LYS A 102 -13.00 11.85 -22.19
CA LYS A 102 -14.44 12.04 -21.95
C LYS A 102 -14.77 13.43 -21.42
N ILE A 103 -13.95 13.98 -20.55
CA ILE A 103 -14.09 15.36 -20.06
C ILE A 103 -13.95 16.33 -21.22
N SER A 104 -12.94 16.16 -22.08
CA SER A 104 -12.75 17.01 -23.26
C SER A 104 -13.98 17.00 -24.19
N MET A 105 -14.55 15.83 -24.46
CA MET A 105 -15.78 15.70 -25.24
C MET A 105 -16.99 16.36 -24.55
N LEU A 106 -17.11 16.21 -23.23
CA LEU A 106 -18.19 16.82 -22.46
C LEU A 106 -18.08 18.35 -22.45
N ILE A 107 -16.86 18.90 -22.33
CA ILE A 107 -16.60 20.35 -22.40
C ILE A 107 -17.02 20.89 -23.78
N ASP A 108 -16.71 20.19 -24.87
CA ASP A 108 -17.15 20.59 -26.21
C ASP A 108 -18.69 20.63 -26.30
N ALA A 109 -19.37 19.60 -25.80
CA ALA A 109 -20.83 19.55 -25.76
C ALA A 109 -21.44 20.66 -24.89
N MET A 110 -20.88 20.91 -23.70
CA MET A 110 -21.29 22.00 -22.81
C MET A 110 -21.15 23.37 -23.48
N ASN A 111 -20.01 23.61 -24.14
CA ASN A 111 -19.73 24.85 -24.86
C ASN A 111 -20.69 25.05 -26.04
N GLN A 112 -20.99 24.00 -26.80
CA GLN A 112 -21.86 24.09 -27.99
C GLN A 112 -23.35 24.17 -27.64
N GLU A 113 -23.81 23.37 -26.68
CA GLU A 113 -25.24 23.16 -26.43
C GLU A 113 -25.82 24.10 -25.36
N VAL A 114 -24.97 24.63 -24.47
CA VAL A 114 -25.43 25.40 -23.30
C VAL A 114 -24.69 26.73 -23.17
N LEU A 115 -23.37 26.69 -23.00
CA LEU A 115 -22.60 27.88 -22.60
C LEU A 115 -22.38 28.87 -23.73
N GLY A 116 -22.38 28.42 -24.99
CA GLY A 116 -22.25 29.29 -26.16
C GLY A 116 -23.35 30.36 -26.23
N TYR A 117 -24.55 30.06 -25.74
CA TYR A 117 -25.66 31.01 -25.64
C TYR A 117 -25.50 32.02 -24.48
N LEU A 118 -24.63 31.70 -23.52
CA LEU A 118 -24.39 32.47 -22.30
C LEU A 118 -23.09 33.30 -22.37
N SER A 119 -22.41 33.29 -23.53
CA SER A 119 -21.09 33.94 -23.72
C SER A 119 -20.02 33.46 -22.73
N VAL A 120 -20.15 32.22 -22.24
CA VAL A 120 -19.17 31.55 -21.38
C VAL A 120 -18.52 30.44 -22.18
N LYS A 121 -17.24 30.17 -21.93
CA LYS A 121 -16.51 29.06 -22.55
C LYS A 121 -15.62 28.38 -21.53
N LEU A 122 -15.73 27.07 -21.42
CA LEU A 122 -14.81 26.24 -20.65
C LEU A 122 -13.64 25.81 -21.53
N GLU A 123 -12.43 25.85 -20.97
CA GLU A 123 -11.22 25.48 -21.69
C GLU A 123 -10.88 24.00 -21.51
N LYS A 124 -10.49 23.36 -22.60
CA LYS A 124 -10.00 21.98 -22.60
C LYS A 124 -8.52 21.94 -22.27
N ARG A 125 -8.10 20.82 -21.69
CA ARG A 125 -6.70 20.49 -21.43
C ARG A 125 -6.42 19.06 -21.86
N ASP A 126 -5.16 18.73 -22.05
CA ASP A 126 -4.74 17.34 -22.30
C ASP A 126 -4.81 16.52 -21.01
N GLU A 127 -4.49 17.14 -19.88
CA GLU A 127 -4.61 16.57 -18.54
C GLU A 127 -5.46 17.46 -17.63
N TYR A 128 -6.24 16.82 -16.76
CA TYR A 128 -7.14 17.50 -15.85
C TYR A 128 -6.77 17.22 -14.40
N ALA A 129 -6.43 18.29 -13.67
CA ALA A 129 -6.30 18.28 -12.22
C ALA A 129 -7.70 18.28 -11.56
N VAL A 130 -7.80 17.71 -10.35
CA VAL A 130 -9.06 17.61 -9.61
C VAL A 130 -9.60 19.00 -9.27
N GLU A 131 -8.72 19.91 -8.92
CA GLU A 131 -8.99 21.30 -8.59
C GLU A 131 -9.59 22.02 -9.80
N TYR A 132 -8.98 21.84 -10.98
CA TYR A 132 -9.46 22.45 -12.21
C TYR A 132 -10.85 21.96 -12.61
N ILE A 133 -11.15 20.65 -12.49
CA ILE A 133 -12.51 20.16 -12.76
C ILE A 133 -13.53 20.70 -11.75
N SER A 134 -13.12 20.90 -10.50
CA SER A 134 -13.97 21.50 -9.48
C SER A 134 -14.31 22.95 -9.82
N GLU A 135 -13.32 23.72 -10.31
CA GLU A 135 -13.53 25.08 -10.83
C GLU A 135 -14.49 25.10 -12.03
N LEU A 136 -14.30 24.19 -13.00
CA LEU A 136 -15.18 24.10 -14.18
C LEU A 136 -16.63 23.77 -13.79
N LEU A 137 -16.84 22.88 -12.80
CA LEU A 137 -18.17 22.58 -12.28
C LEU A 137 -18.84 23.80 -11.68
N GLU A 138 -18.11 24.58 -10.89
CA GLU A 138 -18.62 25.79 -10.25
C GLU A 138 -18.93 26.88 -11.28
N MET A 139 -18.05 27.07 -12.27
CA MET A 139 -18.30 27.96 -13.41
C MET A 139 -19.56 27.55 -14.19
N TYR A 140 -19.71 26.25 -14.46
CA TYR A 140 -20.87 25.72 -15.19
C TYR A 140 -22.17 25.94 -14.40
N LYS A 141 -22.15 25.66 -13.09
CA LYS A 141 -23.29 25.85 -12.20
C LYS A 141 -23.73 27.32 -12.15
N ASN A 142 -22.78 28.24 -12.00
CA ASN A 142 -23.05 29.67 -11.95
C ASN A 142 -23.55 30.21 -13.30
N ALA A 143 -22.95 29.79 -14.42
CA ALA A 143 -23.40 30.20 -15.75
C ALA A 143 -24.84 29.75 -16.05
N THR A 144 -25.21 28.55 -15.60
CA THR A 144 -26.53 27.94 -15.87
C THR A 144 -27.57 28.22 -14.79
N ASN A 145 -27.21 28.90 -13.70
CA ASN A 145 -28.02 29.08 -12.49
C ASN A 145 -28.62 27.75 -11.99
N LEU A 146 -27.83 26.67 -12.02
CA LEU A 146 -28.27 25.37 -11.55
C LEU A 146 -28.35 25.34 -10.02
N ASP A 147 -29.52 24.95 -9.52
CA ASP A 147 -29.71 24.62 -8.11
C ASP A 147 -29.79 23.10 -7.95
N GLU A 148 -28.80 22.52 -7.28
CA GLU A 148 -28.72 21.09 -6.99
C GLU A 148 -29.92 20.59 -6.18
N SER A 149 -30.57 21.45 -5.37
CA SER A 149 -31.75 21.09 -4.59
C SER A 149 -32.97 20.73 -5.47
N THR A 150 -32.99 21.23 -6.70
CA THR A 150 -34.08 21.03 -7.67
C THR A 150 -33.88 19.82 -8.59
N PHE A 151 -32.79 19.08 -8.41
CA PHE A 151 -32.41 18.00 -9.30
C PHE A 151 -33.39 16.83 -9.23
N VAL A 152 -33.96 16.48 -10.39
CA VAL A 152 -34.85 15.33 -10.51
C VAL A 152 -34.07 14.04 -10.78
N SER A 153 -34.51 12.93 -10.20
CA SER A 153 -33.95 11.60 -10.44
C SER A 153 -35.03 10.51 -10.34
N GLY A 154 -34.77 9.31 -10.85
CA GLY A 154 -35.72 8.19 -10.83
C GLY A 154 -36.59 8.05 -12.08
N CYS A 155 -37.46 7.03 -12.07
CA CYS A 155 -38.34 6.69 -13.18
C CYS A 155 -39.42 7.77 -13.39
N GLY A 156 -39.74 8.11 -14.64
CA GLY A 156 -40.74 9.13 -14.98
C GLY A 156 -40.23 10.58 -14.93
N HIS A 157 -39.03 10.83 -14.42
CA HIS A 157 -38.42 12.16 -14.37
C HIS A 157 -37.41 12.36 -15.51
N ARG A 158 -37.58 13.45 -16.28
CA ARG A 158 -36.65 13.82 -17.35
C ARG A 158 -35.69 14.90 -16.85
N LYS A 159 -34.42 14.53 -16.64
CA LYS A 159 -33.35 15.49 -16.34
C LYS A 159 -33.17 16.50 -17.48
N SER A 160 -33.00 17.77 -17.13
CA SER A 160 -32.63 18.81 -18.09
C SER A 160 -31.24 18.52 -18.66
N LEU A 161 -30.95 19.06 -19.85
CA LEU A 161 -29.62 18.91 -20.45
C LEU A 161 -28.51 19.46 -19.53
N PRO A 162 -28.66 20.67 -18.93
CA PRO A 162 -27.64 21.19 -18.02
C PRO A 162 -27.43 20.33 -16.77
N GLN A 163 -28.53 19.81 -16.19
CA GLN A 163 -28.42 18.87 -15.06
C GLN A 163 -27.65 17.61 -15.43
N LYS A 164 -27.90 17.04 -16.62
CA LYS A 164 -27.18 15.84 -17.09
C LYS A 164 -25.68 16.11 -17.25
N GLN A 165 -25.33 17.19 -17.96
CA GLN A 165 -23.94 17.57 -18.21
C GLN A 165 -23.21 17.86 -16.89
N TYR A 166 -23.83 18.59 -15.97
CA TYR A 166 -23.27 18.86 -14.64
C TYR A 166 -23.00 17.57 -13.84
N GLN A 167 -24.00 16.68 -13.74
CA GLN A 167 -23.85 15.40 -13.02
C GLN A 167 -22.82 14.48 -13.69
N GLU A 168 -22.69 14.51 -15.01
CA GLU A 168 -21.68 13.75 -15.72
C GLU A 168 -20.27 14.25 -15.40
N LEU A 169 -20.05 15.57 -15.40
CA LEU A 169 -18.77 16.17 -15.01
C LEU A 169 -18.45 15.91 -13.53
N GLN A 170 -19.45 15.97 -12.65
CA GLN A 170 -19.32 15.59 -11.23
C GLN A 170 -18.92 14.11 -11.09
N GLY A 171 -19.51 13.21 -11.88
CA GLY A 171 -19.12 11.81 -11.93
C GLY A 171 -17.67 11.61 -12.40
N TYR A 172 -17.20 12.40 -13.36
CA TYR A 172 -15.80 12.38 -13.78
C TYR A 172 -14.86 12.91 -12.70
N LEU A 173 -15.22 13.97 -11.97
CA LEU A 173 -14.47 14.49 -10.83
C LEU A 173 -14.22 13.40 -9.78
N GLU A 174 -15.28 12.71 -9.35
CA GLU A 174 -15.16 11.65 -8.32
C GLU A 174 -14.31 10.47 -8.80
N ARG A 175 -14.40 10.12 -10.09
CA ARG A 175 -13.54 9.10 -10.68
C ARG A 175 -12.07 9.54 -10.72
N LEU A 176 -11.78 10.80 -11.03
CA LEU A 176 -10.41 11.33 -11.00
C LEU A 176 -9.83 11.29 -9.58
N LYS A 177 -10.60 11.71 -8.55
CA LYS A 177 -10.19 11.59 -7.14
C LYS A 177 -9.88 10.14 -6.77
N THR A 178 -10.77 9.22 -7.15
CA THR A 178 -10.61 7.78 -6.88
C THR A 178 -9.34 7.22 -7.54
N TYR A 179 -9.09 7.54 -8.81
CA TYR A 179 -7.87 7.09 -9.49
C TYR A 179 -6.61 7.74 -8.92
N GLY A 180 -6.65 9.02 -8.57
CA GLY A 180 -5.57 9.72 -7.90
C GLY A 180 -5.18 9.03 -6.59
N HIS A 181 -6.15 8.79 -5.71
CA HIS A 181 -5.95 8.09 -4.46
C HIS A 181 -5.40 6.68 -4.66
N HIS A 182 -5.93 5.92 -5.63
CA HIS A 182 -5.41 4.58 -5.92
C HIS A 182 -3.96 4.59 -6.41
N ILE A 183 -3.57 5.56 -7.23
CA ILE A 183 -2.20 5.71 -7.72
C ILE A 183 -1.26 6.11 -6.57
N GLU A 184 -1.70 7.03 -5.71
CA GLU A 184 -0.96 7.50 -4.53
C GLU A 184 -0.72 6.36 -3.54
N VAL A 185 -1.76 5.63 -3.13
CA VAL A 185 -1.63 4.46 -2.23
C VAL A 185 -0.69 3.43 -2.83
N CYS A 186 -0.76 3.20 -4.15
CA CYS A 186 0.15 2.27 -4.81
C CYS A 186 1.61 2.75 -4.74
N GLY A 187 1.88 4.06 -4.70
CA GLY A 187 3.24 4.59 -4.70
C GLY A 187 4.00 4.28 -6.00
N ASP A 188 5.28 4.63 -6.05
CA ASP A 188 6.10 4.51 -7.27
C ASP A 188 6.74 3.14 -7.46
N GLU A 189 7.03 2.45 -6.37
CA GLU A 189 7.79 1.19 -6.35
C GLU A 189 6.99 -0.06 -6.78
N ARG A 190 5.66 0.02 -6.83
CA ARG A 190 4.80 -1.15 -7.10
C ARG A 190 3.68 -0.88 -8.08
N ASN A 191 3.21 -1.98 -8.68
CA ASN A 191 2.19 -1.98 -9.73
C ASN A 191 0.79 -2.38 -9.22
N SER A 192 0.67 -2.86 -7.99
CA SER A 192 -0.59 -3.32 -7.42
C SER A 192 -0.58 -3.33 -5.91
N TYR A 193 -1.76 -3.36 -5.31
CA TYR A 193 -1.92 -3.60 -3.88
C TYR A 193 -3.28 -4.23 -3.55
N SER A 194 -3.42 -4.80 -2.35
CA SER A 194 -4.69 -5.30 -1.82
C SER A 194 -5.56 -4.19 -1.23
N LYS A 195 -6.87 -4.24 -1.50
CA LYS A 195 -7.80 -3.24 -0.96
C LYS A 195 -7.93 -3.29 0.57
N THR A 196 -7.61 -4.41 1.19
CA THR A 196 -7.77 -4.60 2.65
C THR A 196 -6.46 -4.50 3.41
N ASP A 197 -5.35 -4.86 2.78
CA ASP A 197 -3.99 -4.62 3.29
C ASP A 197 -3.24 -3.84 2.22
N HIS A 198 -3.09 -2.54 2.45
CA HIS A 198 -2.50 -1.66 1.47
C HIS A 198 -1.02 -1.89 1.27
N ASP A 199 -0.30 -2.62 2.12
CA ASP A 199 1.14 -2.88 1.96
C ASP A 199 1.40 -4.16 1.15
N ALA A 200 0.45 -5.09 1.15
CA ALA A 200 0.52 -6.32 0.38
C ALA A 200 0.44 -6.08 -1.14
N THR A 201 1.39 -6.67 -1.89
CA THR A 201 1.44 -6.57 -3.36
C THR A 201 1.04 -7.90 -4.00
N PHE A 202 0.36 -7.86 -5.15
CA PHE A 202 -0.01 -9.10 -5.86
C PHE A 202 1.19 -9.67 -6.62
N MET A 203 1.60 -10.87 -6.25
CA MET A 203 2.80 -11.54 -6.74
C MET A 203 2.53 -13.01 -7.11
N ARG A 204 3.41 -13.61 -7.91
CA ARG A 204 3.41 -15.07 -8.12
C ARG A 204 4.07 -15.75 -6.92
N ILE A 205 3.45 -16.79 -6.39
CA ILE A 205 4.00 -17.59 -5.28
C ILE A 205 4.18 -19.05 -5.71
N LYS A 206 5.14 -19.75 -5.09
CA LYS A 206 5.51 -21.14 -5.43
C LYS A 206 4.38 -22.17 -5.19
N ARG A 207 3.26 -21.79 -4.56
CA ARG A 207 2.10 -22.68 -4.33
C ARG A 207 1.36 -23.07 -5.60
N ASP A 208 1.56 -22.34 -6.70
CA ASP A 208 0.90 -22.62 -7.98
C ASP A 208 1.57 -23.77 -8.75
N TYR A 209 1.58 -24.96 -8.15
CA TYR A 209 2.10 -26.18 -8.78
C TYR A 209 1.34 -26.55 -10.07
N MET A 210 0.08 -26.10 -10.19
CA MET A 210 -0.80 -26.34 -11.34
C MET A 210 -0.67 -25.26 -12.43
N GLY A 211 0.08 -24.18 -12.21
CA GLY A 211 0.35 -23.14 -13.22
C GLY A 211 -0.88 -22.34 -13.64
N ASN A 212 -1.82 -22.07 -12.72
CA ASN A 212 -3.00 -21.25 -12.99
C ASN A 212 -2.67 -19.75 -13.13
N ASP A 213 -1.40 -19.36 -12.95
CA ASP A 213 -0.84 -18.01 -13.10
C ASP A 213 -1.51 -16.96 -12.21
N GLN A 214 -2.15 -17.41 -11.12
CA GLN A 214 -2.88 -16.53 -10.22
C GLN A 214 -1.92 -15.74 -9.34
N LEU A 215 -2.01 -14.41 -9.42
CA LEU A 215 -1.33 -13.51 -8.50
C LEU A 215 -2.06 -13.48 -7.16
N LEU A 216 -1.30 -13.58 -6.08
CA LEU A 216 -1.80 -13.56 -4.71
C LEU A 216 -1.15 -12.41 -3.94
N PRO A 217 -1.88 -11.77 -3.01
CA PRO A 217 -1.33 -10.73 -2.16
C PRO A 217 -0.25 -11.33 -1.26
N ALA A 218 0.95 -10.79 -1.34
CA ALA A 218 2.12 -11.31 -0.65
C ALA A 218 3.08 -10.18 -0.25
N TYR A 219 3.92 -10.49 0.72
CA TYR A 219 5.15 -9.76 1.03
C TYR A 219 6.35 -10.53 0.47
N ASN A 220 7.30 -9.85 -0.17
CA ASN A 220 8.56 -10.46 -0.58
C ASN A 220 9.62 -10.16 0.50
N LEU A 221 9.85 -11.10 1.41
CA LEU A 221 10.88 -10.98 2.42
C LEU A 221 12.21 -11.37 1.77
N GLN A 222 13.18 -10.45 1.74
CA GLN A 222 14.51 -10.66 1.19
C GLN A 222 15.54 -10.66 2.29
N THR A 223 16.47 -11.59 2.19
CA THR A 223 17.61 -11.71 3.09
C THR A 223 18.89 -11.66 2.28
N ALA A 224 19.80 -10.78 2.68
CA ALA A 224 21.15 -10.70 2.17
C ALA A 224 22.10 -11.40 3.15
N VAL A 225 22.89 -12.34 2.65
CA VAL A 225 23.82 -13.16 3.43
C VAL A 225 25.25 -12.90 2.95
N CYS A 226 26.14 -12.62 3.89
CA CYS A 226 27.57 -12.40 3.70
C CYS A 226 28.32 -13.38 4.62
N ASP A 227 29.20 -14.23 4.07
CA ASP A 227 29.90 -15.32 4.78
C ASP A 227 29.06 -16.00 5.86
N GLU A 228 27.94 -16.61 5.47
CA GLU A 228 27.02 -17.36 6.34
C GLU A 228 26.22 -16.51 7.35
N TYR A 229 26.48 -15.21 7.46
CA TYR A 229 25.75 -14.28 8.33
C TYR A 229 24.69 -13.49 7.57
N ILE A 230 23.51 -13.31 8.20
CA ILE A 230 22.45 -12.47 7.66
C ILE A 230 22.85 -11.00 7.87
N ALA A 231 23.21 -10.32 6.79
CA ALA A 231 23.62 -8.93 6.83
C ALA A 231 22.45 -7.97 6.77
N VAL A 232 21.44 -8.28 5.96
CA VAL A 232 20.24 -7.44 5.78
C VAL A 232 19.01 -8.32 5.69
N VAL A 233 17.92 -7.87 6.30
CA VAL A 233 16.58 -8.42 6.10
C VAL A 233 15.67 -7.25 5.77
N ASP A 234 14.89 -7.38 4.70
CA ASP A 234 13.95 -6.34 4.29
C ASP A 234 12.70 -6.92 3.62
N VAL A 235 11.59 -6.19 3.69
CA VAL A 235 10.34 -6.54 3.01
C VAL A 235 10.20 -5.66 1.79
N LYS A 236 10.26 -6.28 0.62
CA LYS A 236 10.24 -5.58 -0.66
C LYS A 236 8.87 -5.66 -1.33
N PRO A 237 8.41 -4.56 -1.94
CA PRO A 237 7.12 -4.53 -2.63
C PRO A 237 7.20 -5.14 -4.04
N TYR A 238 8.40 -5.47 -4.54
CA TYR A 238 8.62 -6.01 -5.88
C TYR A 238 8.75 -7.54 -5.88
N THR A 239 8.39 -8.14 -7.02
CA THR A 239 8.30 -9.59 -7.20
C THR A 239 9.65 -10.29 -7.33
N SER A 240 10.66 -9.58 -7.81
CA SER A 240 11.97 -10.16 -8.12
C SER A 240 12.91 -9.99 -6.94
N ASP A 241 13.91 -10.85 -6.85
CA ASP A 241 14.99 -10.64 -5.89
C ASP A 241 15.97 -9.64 -6.51
N MET A 242 16.38 -8.63 -5.73
CA MET A 242 17.29 -7.56 -6.18
C MET A 242 18.67 -7.78 -5.62
#